data_AF-A0ABC9WUX3-F1
#
_entry.id   AF-A0ABC9WUX3-F1
#
_cell.length_a   1.000
_cell.length_b   1.000
_cell.length_c   1.000
_cell.angle_alpha   90.00
_cell.angle_beta   90.00
_cell.angle_gamma   90.00
#
_symmetry.space_group_name_H-M   'P 1'
#
loop_
_entity.id
_entity.type
_entity.pdbx_description
1 polymer ?
#
loop_
_entity_poly.entity_id
_entity_poly.type
_entity_poly.pdbx_seq_one_letter_code
_entity_poly.pdbx_strand_id
1 'polypeptide(L)'
;MVSNLLHHLDTHKCMKLGGIHPRVLKELAEVLTKPLPIIYQQPWLTREVPVDWRLANVMPTHKKVDPGNYSLTLVPGKVMEQIILSDITQHVQDNQVIRPSQHGFMKGWSCLTNLISFYDKVTRLVGKGKAVDVVYLDI
;
A
#
# COMPACT_ATOMS: atom_id res chain seq x y z
N MET A 1 -8.99 -14.35 -6.41
CA MET A 1 -8.33 -13.07 -6.05
C MET A 1 -9.23 -12.20 -5.19
N VAL A 2 -10.39 -11.74 -5.69
CA VAL A 2 -11.31 -10.87 -4.92
C VAL A 2 -11.83 -11.51 -3.63
N SER A 3 -12.33 -12.76 -3.68
CA SER A 3 -12.78 -13.51 -2.48
C SER A 3 -11.72 -13.54 -1.38
N ASN A 4 -10.49 -13.95 -1.72
CA ASN A 4 -9.37 -14.00 -0.77
C ASN A 4 -9.12 -12.63 -0.12
N LEU A 5 -9.11 -11.56 -0.92
CA LEU A 5 -8.94 -10.19 -0.43
C LEU A 5 -10.04 -9.76 0.54
N LEU A 6 -11.30 -10.16 0.28
CA LEU A 6 -12.44 -9.89 1.16
C LEU A 6 -12.34 -10.64 2.49
N HIS A 7 -11.90 -11.90 2.48
CA HIS A 7 -11.73 -12.69 3.69
C HIS A 7 -10.60 -12.16 4.59
N HIS A 8 -9.58 -11.54 4.01
CA HIS A 8 -8.45 -10.93 4.72
C HIS A 8 -8.66 -9.45 5.08
N LEU A 9 -9.87 -8.91 4.90
CA LEU A 9 -10.19 -7.57 5.39
C LEU A 9 -10.04 -7.49 6.91
N ASP A 10 -9.37 -6.44 7.38
CA ASP A 10 -9.26 -6.11 8.79
C ASP A 10 -10.61 -5.62 9.31
N THR A 11 -11.23 -6.45 10.15
CA THR A 11 -12.56 -6.21 10.74
C THR A 11 -12.53 -5.20 11.88
N HIS A 12 -11.37 -4.82 12.40
CA HIS A 12 -11.24 -3.82 13.45
C HIS A 12 -11.14 -2.38 12.92
N LYS A 13 -11.05 -2.21 11.60
CA LYS A 13 -11.09 -0.88 10.99
C LYS A 13 -12.47 -0.25 11.10
N CYS A 14 -12.49 1.03 11.48
CA CYS A 14 -13.71 1.82 11.48
C CYS A 14 -14.42 1.80 10.13
N MET A 15 -15.74 1.96 10.20
CA MET A 15 -16.60 2.20 9.05
C MET A 15 -16.05 3.40 8.26
N LYS A 16 -15.55 3.12 7.04
CA LYS A 16 -15.11 4.18 6.11
C LYS A 16 -16.33 4.77 5.39
N LEU A 17 -16.10 5.81 4.59
CA LEU A 17 -17.17 6.34 3.72
C LEU A 17 -17.83 5.19 2.97
N GLY A 18 -19.15 5.25 2.90
CA GLY A 18 -20.02 4.19 2.39
C GLY A 18 -20.87 3.50 3.45
N GLY A 19 -20.60 3.70 4.75
CA GLY A 19 -21.44 3.16 5.82
C GLY A 19 -21.39 1.63 5.99
N ILE A 20 -20.58 0.94 5.19
CA ILE A 20 -20.44 -0.52 5.23
C ILE A 20 -19.23 -0.87 6.07
N HIS A 21 -19.47 -1.58 7.16
CA HIS A 21 -18.42 -2.08 8.03
C HIS A 21 -17.60 -3.17 7.32
N PRO A 22 -16.25 -3.24 7.44
CA PRO A 22 -15.43 -4.27 6.79
C PRO A 22 -15.88 -5.70 7.10
N ARG A 23 -16.40 -5.94 8.30
CA ARG A 23 -17.05 -7.21 8.69
C ARG A 23 -18.18 -7.60 7.73
N VAL A 24 -19.05 -6.67 7.34
CA VAL A 24 -20.17 -6.96 6.41
C VAL A 24 -19.65 -7.48 5.07
N LEU A 25 -18.57 -6.91 4.54
CA LEU A 25 -17.98 -7.37 3.29
C LEU A 25 -17.30 -8.73 3.41
N LYS A 26 -16.72 -9.02 4.58
CA LYS A 26 -16.11 -10.31 4.88
C LYS A 26 -17.17 -11.42 4.98
N GLU A 27 -18.30 -11.15 5.63
CA GLU A 27 -19.44 -12.09 5.72
C GLU A 27 -20.12 -12.27 4.36
N LEU A 28 -20.25 -11.19 3.57
CA LEU A 28 -20.83 -11.23 2.22
C LEU A 28 -19.83 -11.61 1.12
N ALA A 29 -18.64 -12.08 1.47
CA ALA A 29 -17.57 -12.32 0.51
C ALA A 29 -18.00 -13.25 -0.63
N GLU A 30 -18.69 -14.35 -0.32
CA GLU A 30 -19.18 -15.32 -1.31
C GLU A 30 -20.18 -14.69 -2.31
N VAL A 31 -21.06 -13.83 -1.80
CA VAL A 31 -22.06 -13.14 -2.63
C VAL A 31 -21.40 -12.07 -3.49
N LEU A 32 -20.45 -11.31 -2.91
CA LEU A 32 -19.78 -10.18 -3.56
C LEU A 32 -18.69 -10.60 -4.54
N THR A 33 -18.21 -11.84 -4.47
CA THR A 33 -17.15 -12.35 -5.35
C THR A 33 -17.55 -12.36 -6.82
N LYS A 34 -18.85 -12.44 -7.13
CA LYS A 34 -19.38 -12.40 -8.51
C LYS A 34 -19.62 -10.97 -9.05
N PRO A 35 -20.32 -10.07 -8.35
CA PRO A 35 -20.60 -8.72 -8.87
C PRO A 35 -19.39 -7.79 -8.86
N LEU A 36 -18.47 -7.90 -7.87
CA LEU A 36 -17.34 -6.98 -7.76
C LEU A 36 -16.40 -7.01 -8.98
N PRO A 37 -15.99 -8.18 -9.53
CA PRO A 37 -15.19 -8.22 -10.76
C PRO A 37 -15.85 -7.50 -11.94
N ILE A 38 -17.17 -7.61 -12.09
CA ILE A 38 -17.92 -6.95 -13.17
C ILE A 38 -17.86 -5.43 -13.01
N ILE A 39 -18.02 -4.94 -11.78
CA ILE A 39 -17.89 -3.52 -11.47
C ILE A 39 -16.47 -3.04 -11.72
N TYR A 40 -15.46 -3.82 -11.32
CA TYR A 40 -14.06 -3.47 -11.53
C TYR A 40 -13.64 -3.44 -13.00
N GLN A 41 -14.34 -4.18 -13.88
CA GLN A 41 -14.10 -4.12 -15.33
C GLN A 41 -14.48 -2.79 -15.96
N GLN A 42 -15.50 -2.10 -15.43
CA GLN A 42 -15.98 -0.85 -16.03
C GLN A 42 -14.90 0.25 -16.11
N PRO A 43 -14.17 0.59 -15.03
CA PRO A 43 -13.08 1.57 -15.10
C PRO A 43 -12.00 1.22 -16.12
N TRP A 44 -11.71 -0.06 -16.33
CA TRP A 44 -10.72 -0.49 -17.33
C TRP A 44 -11.21 -0.27 -18.76
N LEU A 45 -12.51 -0.46 -19.01
CA LEU A 45 -13.12 -0.27 -20.32
C LEU A 45 -13.34 1.20 -20.66
N THR A 46 -13.83 1.99 -19.70
CA THR A 46 -14.13 3.41 -19.89
C THR A 46 -12.90 4.30 -19.73
N ARG A 47 -11.82 3.79 -19.11
CA ARG A 47 -10.67 4.57 -18.62
C ARG A 47 -11.05 5.66 -17.62
N GLU A 48 -12.24 5.56 -17.03
CA GLU A 48 -12.77 6.51 -16.06
C GLU A 48 -12.98 5.83 -14.71
N VAL A 49 -12.38 6.39 -13.66
CA VAL A 49 -12.60 5.93 -12.29
C VAL A 49 -13.89 6.56 -11.75
N PRO A 50 -14.83 5.77 -11.21
CA PRO A 50 -16.07 6.28 -10.62
C PRO A 50 -15.80 7.43 -9.65
N VAL A 51 -16.60 8.50 -9.74
CA VAL A 51 -16.44 9.69 -8.88
C VAL A 51 -16.43 9.33 -7.41
N ASP A 52 -17.28 8.39 -7.02
CA ASP A 52 -17.40 7.86 -5.67
C ASP A 52 -16.07 7.26 -5.15
N TRP A 53 -15.25 6.67 -6.03
CA TRP A 53 -13.95 6.11 -5.67
C TRP A 53 -12.83 7.15 -5.71
N ARG A 54 -13.04 8.29 -6.36
CA ARG A 54 -12.11 9.42 -6.35
C ARG A 54 -12.30 10.30 -5.13
N LEU A 55 -13.51 10.29 -4.55
CA LEU A 55 -13.84 11.06 -3.36
C LEU A 55 -13.20 10.44 -2.12
N ALA A 56 -12.22 11.16 -1.60
CA ALA A 56 -11.54 10.86 -0.36
C ALA A 56 -12.00 11.84 0.71
N ASN A 57 -12.64 11.37 1.77
CA ASN A 57 -12.85 12.23 2.93
C ASN A 57 -11.59 12.27 3.78
N VAL A 58 -11.11 13.48 4.04
CA VAL A 58 -10.01 13.71 4.97
C VAL A 58 -10.57 13.63 6.39
N MET A 59 -10.43 12.47 7.00
CA MET A 59 -10.66 12.34 8.45
C MET A 59 -9.32 12.47 9.16
N PRO A 60 -9.13 13.49 10.02
CA PRO A 60 -7.91 13.60 10.81
C PRO A 60 -7.85 12.43 11.79
N THR A 61 -6.86 11.55 11.61
CA THR A 61 -6.53 10.55 12.62
C THR A 61 -5.62 11.20 13.66
N HIS A 62 -5.94 11.03 14.94
CA HIS A 62 -5.19 11.63 16.05
C HIS A 62 -3.79 10.99 16.15
N LYS A 63 -2.80 11.58 15.46
CA LYS A 63 -1.37 11.32 15.67
C LYS A 63 -0.80 12.43 16.56
N LYS A 64 0.13 12.09 17.46
CA LYS A 64 0.77 13.05 18.40
C LYS A 64 1.56 14.18 17.71
N VAL A 65 1.84 14.06 16.43
CA VAL A 65 2.45 15.09 15.58
C VAL A 65 1.76 15.01 14.21
N ASP A 66 1.18 16.14 13.82
CA ASP A 66 0.43 16.49 12.60
C ASP A 66 -0.62 15.50 12.04
N PRO A 67 -1.84 15.99 11.73
CA PRO A 67 -2.86 15.20 11.06
C PRO A 67 -2.56 15.10 9.56
N GLY A 68 -1.56 14.29 9.19
CA GLY A 68 -1.31 13.95 7.80
C GLY A 68 -2.54 13.25 7.19
N ASN A 69 -3.02 13.76 6.05
CA ASN A 69 -4.25 13.34 5.38
C ASN A 69 -4.23 11.86 4.96
N TYR A 70 -5.11 11.03 5.53
CA TYR A 70 -5.38 9.69 5.01
C TYR A 70 -6.65 9.75 4.15
N SER A 71 -6.46 9.59 2.84
CA SER A 71 -7.56 9.39 1.89
C SER A 71 -8.29 8.08 2.21
N LEU A 72 -9.55 8.19 2.65
CA LEU A 72 -10.40 7.04 2.93
C LEU A 72 -11.32 6.78 1.74
N THR A 73 -10.83 6.03 0.76
CA THR A 73 -11.62 5.49 -0.36
C THR A 73 -12.75 4.59 0.16
N LEU A 74 -13.93 4.63 -0.49
CA LEU A 74 -15.01 3.64 -0.33
C LEU A 74 -14.44 2.22 -0.35
N VAL A 75 -14.99 1.33 0.47
CA VAL A 75 -14.41 -0.01 0.68
C VAL A 75 -14.23 -0.83 -0.61
N PRO A 76 -15.15 -0.79 -1.61
CA PRO A 76 -14.93 -1.41 -2.91
C PRO A 76 -13.73 -0.82 -3.68
N GLY A 77 -13.51 0.50 -3.62
CA GLY A 77 -12.34 1.15 -4.21
C GLY A 77 -11.03 0.70 -3.52
N LYS A 78 -11.06 0.51 -2.21
CA LYS A 78 -9.90 -0.01 -1.46
C LYS A 78 -9.54 -1.44 -1.86
N VAL A 79 -10.53 -2.29 -2.13
CA VAL A 79 -10.32 -3.65 -2.64
C VAL A 79 -9.67 -3.59 -4.03
N MET A 80 -10.11 -2.69 -4.91
CA MET A 80 -9.48 -2.50 -6.22
C MET A 80 -8.04 -1.97 -6.11
N GLU A 81 -7.78 -1.00 -5.24
CA GLU A 81 -6.42 -0.50 -4.96
C GLU A 81 -5.50 -1.64 -4.51
N GLN A 82 -5.97 -2.57 -3.67
CA GLN A 82 -5.19 -3.72 -3.23
C GLN A 82 -4.92 -4.72 -4.36
N ILE A 83 -5.87 -4.92 -5.28
CA ILE A 83 -5.66 -5.75 -6.48
C ILE A 83 -4.53 -5.15 -7.33
N ILE A 84 -4.65 -3.86 -7.67
CA ILE A 84 -3.65 -3.15 -8.48
C ILE A 84 -2.28 -3.14 -7.78
N LEU A 85 -2.26 -2.86 -6.47
CA LEU A 85 -1.02 -2.87 -5.68
C LEU A 85 -0.36 -4.25 -5.68
N SER A 86 -1.15 -5.33 -5.55
CA SER A 86 -0.63 -6.69 -5.57
C SER A 86 0.05 -7.00 -6.91
N ASP A 87 -0.60 -6.65 -8.02
CA ASP A 87 -0.08 -6.91 -9.37
C ASP A 87 1.18 -6.08 -9.65
N ILE A 88 1.20 -4.80 -9.27
CA ILE A 88 2.38 -3.94 -9.41
C ILE A 88 3.53 -4.45 -8.55
N THR A 89 3.25 -4.82 -7.29
CA THR A 89 4.29 -5.32 -6.37
C THR A 89 4.90 -6.62 -6.90
N GLN A 90 4.07 -7.53 -7.39
CA GLN A 90 4.52 -8.79 -7.99
C GLN A 90 5.39 -8.51 -9.23
N HIS A 91 4.92 -7.65 -10.14
CA HIS A 91 5.68 -7.25 -11.32
C HIS A 91 7.05 -6.63 -10.98
N VAL A 92 7.07 -5.72 -9.99
CA VAL A 92 8.31 -5.07 -9.51
C VAL A 92 9.29 -6.09 -8.93
N GLN A 93 8.79 -7.10 -8.21
CA GLN A 93 9.61 -8.17 -7.63
C GLN A 93 10.17 -9.11 -8.69
N ASP A 94 9.32 -9.61 -9.60
CA ASP A 94 9.71 -10.59 -10.61
C ASP A 94 10.71 -10.02 -11.62
N ASN A 95 10.57 -8.74 -11.96
CA ASN A 95 11.41 -8.09 -12.97
C ASN A 95 12.56 -7.27 -12.36
N GLN A 96 12.73 -7.29 -11.04
CA GLN A 96 13.76 -6.51 -10.33
C GLN A 96 13.79 -5.03 -10.76
N VAL A 97 12.62 -4.43 -10.96
CA VAL A 97 12.47 -3.06 -11.48
C VAL A 97 13.10 -2.02 -10.55
N ILE A 98 13.08 -2.30 -9.24
CA ILE A 98 13.62 -1.45 -8.19
C ILE A 98 14.99 -1.97 -7.73
N ARG A 99 15.93 -1.04 -7.46
CA ARG A 99 17.27 -1.39 -6.99
C ARG A 99 17.22 -2.12 -5.63
N PRO A 100 18.08 -3.12 -5.39
CA PRO A 100 18.15 -3.83 -4.10
C PRO A 100 18.46 -2.94 -2.89
N SER A 101 19.02 -1.75 -3.10
CA SER A 101 19.29 -0.77 -2.04
C SER A 101 18.05 0.03 -1.62
N GLN A 102 16.90 -0.14 -2.27
CA GLN A 102 15.67 0.51 -1.87
C GLN A 102 14.99 -0.31 -0.76
N HIS A 103 14.93 0.25 0.45
CA HIS A 103 14.27 -0.41 1.58
C HIS A 103 12.85 0.11 1.82
N GLY A 104 12.56 1.36 1.45
CA GLY A 104 11.25 1.97 1.66
C GLY A 104 10.17 1.26 0.83
N PHE A 105 9.05 0.92 1.49
CA PHE A 105 7.88 0.27 0.88
C PHE A 105 8.13 -1.09 0.22
N MET A 106 9.29 -1.72 0.46
CA MET A 106 9.62 -3.04 -0.08
C MET A 106 9.32 -4.15 0.92
N LYS A 107 8.69 -5.24 0.46
CA LYS A 107 8.41 -6.42 1.29
C LYS A 107 9.70 -7.02 1.81
N GLY A 108 9.75 -7.31 3.12
CA GLY A 108 10.92 -7.90 3.77
C GLY A 108 12.02 -6.91 4.17
N TRP A 109 11.86 -5.63 3.83
CA TRP A 109 12.81 -4.58 4.17
C TRP A 109 12.20 -3.59 5.16
N SER A 110 13.04 -3.06 6.05
CA SER A 110 12.66 -2.12 7.10
C SER A 110 13.67 -0.98 7.25
N CYS A 111 13.30 0.08 7.97
CA CYS A 111 14.23 1.16 8.33
C CYS A 111 15.48 0.63 9.05
N LEU A 112 15.33 -0.42 9.87
CA LEU A 112 16.45 -1.06 10.55
C LEU A 112 17.40 -1.75 9.56
N THR A 113 16.86 -2.54 8.62
CA THR A 113 17.71 -3.18 7.59
C THR A 113 18.43 -2.15 6.72
N ASN A 114 17.81 -1.00 6.46
CA ASN A 114 18.44 0.11 5.72
C ASN A 114 19.63 0.66 6.51
N LEU A 115 19.43 0.92 7.81
CA LEU A 115 20.46 1.44 8.69
C LEU A 115 21.64 0.46 8.82
N ILE A 116 21.36 -0.84 8.96
CA ILE A 116 22.38 -1.89 9.02
C ILE A 116 23.18 -1.94 7.71
N SER A 117 22.50 -1.96 6.56
CA SER A 117 23.13 -1.96 5.23
C SER A 117 24.05 -0.75 5.04
N PHE A 118 23.61 0.43 5.48
CA PHE A 118 24.40 1.65 5.47
C PHE A 118 25.66 1.54 6.36
N TYR A 119 25.49 1.17 7.64
CA TYR A 119 26.62 1.09 8.58
C TYR A 119 27.63 0.00 8.22
N ASP A 120 27.19 -1.15 7.70
CA ASP A 120 28.10 -2.19 7.20
C ASP A 120 29.03 -1.63 6.12
N LYS A 121 28.46 -0.90 5.15
CA LYS A 121 29.22 -0.27 4.07
C LYS A 121 30.21 0.77 4.59
N VAL A 122 29.78 1.64 5.50
CA VAL A 122 30.64 2.67 6.11
C VAL A 122 31.78 2.03 6.90
N THR A 123 31.47 1.10 7.79
CA THR A 123 32.45 0.46 8.68
C THR A 123 33.50 -0.30 7.88
N ARG A 124 33.12 -0.98 6.79
CA ARG A 124 34.07 -1.66 5.90
C ARG A 124 35.03 -0.70 5.19
N LEU A 125 34.58 0.50 4.83
CA LEU A 125 35.43 1.51 4.18
C LEU A 125 36.40 2.14 5.18
N VAL A 126 35.89 2.50 6.36
CA VAL A 126 36.69 3.06 7.47
C VAL A 126 37.75 2.06 7.93
N GLY A 127 37.41 0.77 8.07
CA GLY A 127 38.36 -0.29 8.42
C GLY A 127 39.48 -0.48 7.39
N LYS A 128 39.31 -0.01 6.16
CA LYS A 128 40.35 0.03 5.11
C LYS A 128 41.14 1.35 5.08
N GLY A 129 40.93 2.23 6.06
CA GLY A 129 41.55 3.55 6.12
C GLY A 129 41.04 4.55 5.08
N LYS A 130 39.87 4.31 4.47
CA LYS A 130 39.29 5.22 3.47
C LYS A 130 38.43 6.28 4.14
N ALA A 131 38.53 7.53 3.66
CA ALA A 131 37.59 8.58 4.01
C ALA A 131 36.19 8.27 3.45
N VAL A 132 35.14 8.64 4.19
CA VAL A 132 33.74 8.42 3.83
C VAL A 132 32.96 9.70 4.07
N ASP A 133 32.35 10.21 3.00
CA ASP A 133 31.42 11.35 3.05
C ASP A 133 29.98 10.86 2.80
N VAL A 134 29.01 11.49 3.46
CA VAL A 134 27.59 11.12 3.39
C VAL A 134 26.78 12.37 3.02
N VAL A 135 25.95 12.24 1.98
CA VAL A 135 25.05 13.31 1.51
C VAL A 135 23.61 12.87 1.74
N TYR A 136 22.86 13.67 2.50
CA TYR A 136 21.43 13.49 2.68
C TYR A 136 20.68 14.33 1.65
N LEU A 137 19.80 13.69 0.89
CA LEU A 137 18.97 14.31 -0.13
C LEU A 137 17.50 14.07 0.24
N ASP A 138 16.67 15.08 0.00
CA ASP A 138 15.21 15.02 0.14
C ASP A 138 14.56 15.39 -1.20
N ILE A 139 13.33 14.92 -1.44
CA ILE A 139 12.61 15.05 -2.72
C ILE A 139 11.37 15.93 -2.53
#